data_AF-A0A839LHL5-F1
#
_entry.id   AF-A0A839LHL5-F1
#
_cell.length_a   1.000
_cell.length_b   1.000
_cell.length_c   1.000
_cell.angle_alpha   90.00
_cell.angle_beta   90.00
_cell.angle_gamma   90.00
#
_symmetry.space_group_name_H-M   'P 1'
#
loop_
_entity.id
_entity.type
_entity.pdbx_description
1 polymer ?
#
loop_
_entity_poly.entity_id
_entity_poly.type
_entity_poly.pdbx_seq_one_letter_code
_entity_poly.pdbx_strand_id
1 'polypeptide(L)'
;MNDPALFGSSLRQQARVAAESVGRWFAAHAQQQDAGLAWPASDRQPAPATGLENGAAGVGMFLLALAEKTGEPAHQALAIQAGDFILSRYAAGEFNGPDWLAGAAGTGEYMLALHRATGQARFLLGARRAGQYLAGQAHHEGAGVYWKHAPDHPKRYTGKAHGAAGIGEFLLALHEATGELQYLDLAEAAFVWLESQKLPLEPGGVGYRRLASDQFVYHAWCGGSAGVMPFLKRLHQVTGKALYRQRYLQVATGLVNRAEPRPQGESWRREDLADSPQFPAYCFGAGGVVEQLFNAYEASGEPLYLQHALAGASWLAAQARTLPKGRGHYWPMSADSAEFELGWHTGVGSVGRVLLRASAYEPRYRAEAEAAAILLLETAVRSQPQALQWWDRWRVASPAAAPEQFVGWHYGSAGIGMFLLQIDTP
;
A
#
# COMPACT_ATOMS: atom_id res chain seq x y z
N MET A 1 -21.49 -17.59 -14.00
CA MET A 1 -22.33 -17.60 -15.21
C MET A 1 -23.22 -16.36 -15.22
N ASN A 2 -23.37 -15.51 -16.24
CA ASN A 2 -22.64 -15.20 -17.48
C ASN A 2 -23.03 -13.74 -17.83
N ASP A 3 -22.10 -12.79 -17.82
CA ASP A 3 -22.33 -11.46 -18.40
C ASP A 3 -21.98 -11.52 -19.88
N PRO A 4 -22.89 -11.17 -20.81
CA PRO A 4 -22.61 -11.19 -22.24
C PRO A 4 -21.39 -10.35 -22.65
N ALA A 5 -20.98 -9.34 -21.86
CA ALA A 5 -19.78 -8.53 -22.13
C ALA A 5 -18.45 -9.23 -21.79
N LEU A 6 -18.48 -10.29 -20.98
CA LEU A 6 -17.29 -11.04 -20.54
C LEU A 6 -17.00 -12.29 -21.39
N PHE A 7 -17.92 -12.70 -22.28
CA PHE A 7 -17.71 -13.84 -23.17
C PHE A 7 -17.12 -13.40 -24.51
N GLY A 8 -15.81 -13.64 -24.68
CA GLY A 8 -15.06 -13.35 -25.91
C GLY A 8 -14.16 -12.12 -25.88
N SER A 9 -14.16 -11.35 -24.78
CA SER A 9 -13.31 -10.17 -24.57
C SER A 9 -11.93 -10.55 -23.99
N SER A 10 -10.88 -9.79 -24.35
CA SER A 10 -9.53 -9.98 -23.80
C SER A 10 -9.50 -9.78 -22.28
N LEU A 11 -8.56 -10.42 -21.57
CA LEU A 11 -8.42 -10.26 -20.11
C LEU A 11 -8.31 -8.78 -19.68
N ARG A 12 -7.61 -7.96 -20.47
CA ARG A 12 -7.52 -6.50 -20.24
C ARG A 12 -8.88 -5.84 -20.21
N GLN A 13 -9.72 -6.13 -21.20
CA GLN A 13 -11.09 -5.61 -21.27
C GLN A 13 -11.93 -6.09 -20.08
N GLN A 14 -11.78 -7.35 -19.68
CA GLN A 14 -12.47 -7.88 -18.50
C GLN A 14 -12.02 -7.17 -17.21
N ALA A 15 -10.73 -6.94 -17.04
CA ALA A 15 -10.17 -6.22 -15.89
C ALA A 15 -10.67 -4.77 -15.82
N ARG A 16 -10.72 -4.06 -16.95
CA ARG A 16 -11.29 -2.71 -17.03
C ARG A 16 -12.78 -2.69 -16.65
N VAL A 17 -13.60 -3.56 -17.24
CA VAL A 17 -15.03 -3.67 -16.93
C VAL A 17 -15.25 -3.98 -15.44
N ALA A 18 -14.40 -4.83 -14.86
CA ALA A 18 -14.46 -5.13 -13.43
C ALA A 18 -14.11 -3.91 -12.57
N ALA A 19 -13.05 -3.16 -12.89
CA ALA A 19 -12.71 -1.92 -12.19
C ALA A 19 -13.84 -0.87 -12.27
N GLU A 20 -14.43 -0.66 -13.45
CA GLU A 20 -15.61 0.20 -13.61
C GLU A 20 -16.82 -0.29 -12.78
N SER A 21 -16.99 -1.62 -12.65
CA SER A 21 -18.03 -2.21 -11.79
C SER A 21 -17.80 -1.92 -10.30
N VAL A 22 -16.54 -1.84 -9.85
CA VAL A 22 -16.20 -1.40 -8.49
C VAL A 22 -16.60 0.06 -8.29
N GLY A 23 -16.31 0.92 -9.26
CA GLY A 23 -16.73 2.34 -9.22
C GLY A 23 -18.24 2.50 -9.08
N ARG A 24 -19.01 1.74 -9.87
CA ARG A 24 -20.49 1.69 -9.74
C ARG A 24 -20.95 1.17 -8.38
N TRP A 25 -20.27 0.16 -7.83
CA TRP A 25 -20.59 -0.34 -6.50
C TRP A 25 -20.42 0.75 -5.44
N PHE A 26 -19.29 1.48 -5.46
CA PHE A 26 -19.06 2.58 -4.53
C PHE A 26 -20.10 3.69 -4.67
N ALA A 27 -20.49 4.05 -5.90
CA ALA A 27 -21.55 5.02 -6.13
C ALA A 27 -22.89 4.60 -5.49
N ALA A 28 -23.25 3.32 -5.61
CA ALA A 28 -24.51 2.79 -5.10
C ALA A 28 -24.53 2.58 -3.57
N HIS A 29 -23.36 2.42 -2.93
CA HIS A 29 -23.24 2.12 -1.50
C HIS A 29 -22.62 3.27 -0.69
N ALA A 30 -22.50 4.45 -1.30
CA ALA A 30 -22.09 5.65 -0.61
C ALA A 30 -23.14 6.05 0.43
N GLN A 31 -22.70 6.34 1.65
CA GLN A 31 -23.54 6.82 2.73
C GLN A 31 -23.41 8.35 2.83
N GLN A 32 -24.53 9.05 2.69
CA GLN A 32 -24.57 10.49 2.92
C GLN A 32 -24.19 10.81 4.37
N GLN A 33 -23.22 11.72 4.54
CA GLN A 33 -22.82 12.26 5.83
C GLN A 33 -23.23 13.75 5.92
N ASP A 34 -23.00 14.37 7.06
CA ASP A 34 -23.24 15.81 7.26
C ASP A 34 -22.56 16.67 6.17
N ALA A 35 -21.40 16.22 5.69
CA ALA A 35 -20.77 16.72 4.48
C ALA A 35 -20.16 15.56 3.69
N GLY A 36 -20.38 15.56 2.37
CA GLY A 36 -19.79 14.56 1.49
C GLY A 36 -20.38 13.16 1.62
N LEU A 37 -19.65 12.20 1.07
CA LEU A 37 -20.01 10.79 1.02
C LEU A 37 -18.93 9.97 1.70
N ALA A 38 -19.33 8.89 2.36
CA ALA A 38 -18.40 7.98 3.01
C ALA A 38 -18.85 6.53 2.87
N TRP A 39 -17.94 5.63 3.21
CA TRP A 39 -18.18 4.19 3.21
C TRP A 39 -17.77 3.59 4.55
N PRO A 40 -18.51 2.58 5.03
CA PRO A 40 -18.13 1.81 6.20
C PRO A 40 -16.82 1.09 5.95
N ALA A 41 -16.02 0.85 7.01
CA ALA A 41 -14.76 0.12 6.85
C ALA A 41 -14.98 -1.28 6.24
N SER A 42 -16.09 -1.90 6.64
CA SER A 42 -16.57 -3.16 6.12
C SER A 42 -18.07 -3.33 6.28
N ASP A 43 -18.63 -4.40 5.71
CA ASP A 43 -20.01 -4.84 5.94
C ASP A 43 -20.32 -5.15 7.43
N ARG A 44 -19.30 -5.34 8.26
CA ARG A 44 -19.44 -5.58 9.71
C ARG A 44 -19.19 -4.37 10.59
N GLN A 45 -18.56 -3.34 10.04
CA GLN A 45 -18.24 -2.10 10.72
C GLN A 45 -19.01 -0.98 10.04
N PRO A 46 -20.31 -0.79 10.38
CA PRO A 46 -21.19 0.10 9.64
C PRO A 46 -20.82 1.58 9.78
N ALA A 47 -19.95 1.92 10.74
CA ALA A 47 -19.45 3.28 10.92
C ALA A 47 -18.50 3.66 9.77
N PRO A 48 -18.71 4.83 9.12
CA PRO A 48 -17.81 5.32 8.10
C PRO A 48 -16.37 5.55 8.60
N ALA A 49 -15.40 5.14 7.80
CA ALA A 49 -13.97 5.33 8.08
C ALA A 49 -13.33 6.34 7.12
N THR A 50 -12.25 7.00 7.55
CA THR A 50 -11.54 8.00 6.74
C THR A 50 -10.31 7.45 6.02
N GLY A 51 -9.70 6.39 6.54
CA GLY A 51 -8.35 5.94 6.21
C GLY A 51 -8.11 5.54 4.75
N LEU A 52 -6.84 5.51 4.34
CA LEU A 52 -6.43 4.89 3.07
C LEU A 52 -6.67 3.38 3.11
N GLU A 53 -6.38 2.74 4.24
CA GLU A 53 -6.46 1.29 4.34
C GLU A 53 -7.88 0.74 4.23
N ASN A 54 -8.85 1.45 4.81
CA ASN A 54 -10.18 0.93 5.10
C ASN A 54 -11.31 1.91 4.79
N GLY A 55 -11.05 3.15 4.37
CA GLY A 55 -12.07 4.20 4.38
C GLY A 55 -12.13 5.08 3.14
N ALA A 56 -12.77 6.23 3.32
CA ALA A 56 -13.08 7.20 2.27
C ALA A 56 -11.86 7.66 1.47
N ALA A 57 -10.68 7.81 2.10
CA ALA A 57 -9.47 8.20 1.38
C ALA A 57 -9.01 7.11 0.40
N GLY A 58 -9.07 5.83 0.81
CA GLY A 58 -8.71 4.71 -0.05
C GLY A 58 -9.65 4.54 -1.23
N VAL A 59 -10.97 4.65 -0.96
CA VAL A 59 -12.00 4.66 -2.01
C VAL A 59 -11.80 5.83 -2.97
N GLY A 60 -11.55 7.02 -2.42
CA GLY A 60 -11.31 8.23 -3.18
C GLY A 60 -10.07 8.17 -4.08
N MET A 61 -8.96 7.59 -3.60
CA MET A 61 -7.75 7.37 -4.40
C MET A 61 -8.03 6.45 -5.60
N PHE A 62 -8.78 5.37 -5.38
CA PHE A 62 -9.21 4.49 -6.47
C PHE A 62 -10.12 5.22 -7.47
N LEU A 63 -11.09 6.00 -7.00
CA LEU A 63 -12.00 6.75 -7.87
C LEU A 63 -11.27 7.81 -8.71
N LEU A 64 -10.22 8.45 -8.18
CA LEU A 64 -9.37 9.35 -8.96
C LEU A 64 -8.61 8.59 -10.06
N ALA A 65 -8.02 7.43 -9.75
CA ALA A 65 -7.33 6.62 -10.75
C ALA A 65 -8.30 6.09 -11.83
N LEU A 66 -9.52 5.73 -11.43
CA LEU A 66 -10.55 5.30 -12.37
C LEU A 66 -11.01 6.48 -13.25
N ALA A 67 -11.17 7.68 -12.70
CA ALA A 67 -11.50 8.89 -13.45
C ALA A 67 -10.43 9.19 -14.51
N GLU A 68 -9.15 9.12 -14.15
CA GLU A 68 -8.03 9.33 -15.07
C GLU A 68 -8.03 8.31 -16.22
N LYS A 69 -8.28 7.03 -15.91
CA LYS A 69 -8.27 5.95 -16.91
C LYS A 69 -9.49 5.99 -17.86
N THR A 70 -10.65 6.38 -17.34
CA THR A 70 -11.93 6.32 -18.08
C THR A 70 -12.31 7.65 -18.73
N GLY A 71 -11.85 8.77 -18.19
CA GLY A 71 -12.29 10.11 -18.57
C GLY A 71 -13.68 10.49 -18.03
N GLU A 72 -14.31 9.62 -17.23
CA GLU A 72 -15.69 9.81 -16.74
C GLU A 72 -15.74 10.76 -15.53
N PRO A 73 -16.36 11.95 -15.63
CA PRO A 73 -16.35 12.95 -14.56
C PRO A 73 -17.05 12.50 -13.26
N ALA A 74 -17.98 11.54 -13.36
CA ALA A 74 -18.73 11.03 -12.23
C ALA A 74 -17.82 10.39 -11.15
N HIS A 75 -16.75 9.71 -11.56
CA HIS A 75 -15.79 9.11 -10.62
C HIS A 75 -15.03 10.19 -9.83
N GLN A 76 -14.60 11.25 -10.51
CA GLN A 76 -13.95 12.39 -9.87
C GLN A 76 -14.90 13.13 -8.92
N ALA A 77 -16.19 13.27 -9.28
CA ALA A 77 -17.20 13.86 -8.40
C ALA A 77 -17.37 13.05 -7.10
N LEU A 78 -17.41 11.72 -7.18
CA LEU A 78 -17.48 10.85 -5.99
C LEU A 78 -16.21 10.95 -5.14
N ALA A 79 -15.03 11.03 -5.76
CA ALA A 79 -13.79 11.29 -5.02
C ALA A 79 -13.86 12.64 -4.28
N ILE A 80 -14.32 13.70 -4.94
CA ILE A 80 -14.51 15.00 -4.28
C ILE A 80 -15.43 14.89 -3.05
N GLN A 81 -16.54 14.14 -3.15
CA GLN A 81 -17.45 13.91 -2.02
C GLN A 81 -16.79 13.12 -0.88
N ALA A 82 -15.94 12.15 -1.18
CA ALA A 82 -15.12 11.45 -0.17
C ALA A 82 -14.17 12.41 0.56
N GLY A 83 -13.59 13.36 -0.17
CA GLY A 83 -12.76 14.42 0.38
C GLY A 83 -13.54 15.39 1.28
N ASP A 84 -14.75 15.78 0.86
CA ASP A 84 -15.63 16.66 1.63
C ASP A 84 -16.00 16.04 2.99
N PHE A 85 -16.21 14.73 3.04
CA PHE A 85 -16.40 14.01 4.30
C PHE A 85 -15.16 14.14 5.21
N ILE A 86 -13.97 13.84 4.73
CA ILE A 86 -12.74 13.91 5.53
C ILE A 86 -12.47 15.34 6.01
N LEU A 87 -12.69 16.36 5.16
CA LEU A 87 -12.55 17.77 5.55
C LEU A 87 -13.49 18.15 6.71
N SER A 88 -14.69 17.57 6.77
CA SER A 88 -15.62 17.81 7.88
C SER A 88 -15.13 17.19 9.19
N ARG A 89 -14.54 15.99 9.15
CA ARG A 89 -13.90 15.35 10.32
C ARG A 89 -12.71 16.17 10.83
N TYR A 90 -11.89 16.70 9.91
CA TYR A 90 -10.82 17.62 10.29
C TYR A 90 -11.34 18.91 10.94
N ALA A 91 -12.48 19.45 10.48
CA ALA A 91 -13.09 20.62 11.11
C ALA A 91 -13.60 20.31 12.54
N ALA A 92 -13.97 19.07 12.81
CA ALA A 92 -14.32 18.58 14.14
C ALA A 92 -13.10 18.16 15.00
N GLY A 93 -11.87 18.28 14.47
CA GLY A 93 -10.65 17.90 15.17
C GLY A 93 -10.34 16.40 15.16
N GLU A 94 -10.94 15.63 14.26
CA GLU A 94 -10.85 14.17 14.22
C GLU A 94 -9.95 13.71 13.07
N PHE A 95 -8.79 13.15 13.42
CA PHE A 95 -7.74 12.77 12.47
C PHE A 95 -7.42 11.27 12.43
N ASN A 96 -7.99 10.48 13.36
CA ASN A 96 -7.77 9.03 13.48
C ASN A 96 -6.30 8.61 13.63
N GLY A 97 -5.52 9.42 14.37
CA GLY A 97 -4.11 9.15 14.64
C GLY A 97 -3.16 9.75 13.58
N PRO A 98 -1.84 9.63 13.78
CA PRO A 98 -0.86 10.27 12.90
C PRO A 98 -0.49 9.44 11.66
N ASP A 99 -0.84 8.16 11.61
CA ASP A 99 -0.22 7.25 10.66
C ASP A 99 -0.67 7.37 9.20
N TRP A 100 -0.01 6.60 8.33
CA TRP A 100 -0.24 6.62 6.88
C TRP A 100 -1.39 5.72 6.45
N LEU A 101 -1.73 4.69 7.23
CA LEU A 101 -2.79 3.75 6.84
C LEU A 101 -4.18 4.31 7.11
N ALA A 102 -4.46 4.71 8.35
CA ALA A 102 -5.77 5.17 8.79
C ALA A 102 -5.80 6.66 9.14
N GLY A 103 -4.64 7.20 9.54
CA GLY A 103 -4.52 8.52 10.15
C GLY A 103 -4.29 9.69 9.19
N ALA A 104 -3.86 10.80 9.80
CA ALA A 104 -3.67 12.10 9.17
C ALA A 104 -2.66 12.09 8.01
N ALA A 105 -1.60 11.29 8.07
CA ALA A 105 -0.62 11.24 6.98
C ALA A 105 -1.26 10.66 5.71
N GLY A 106 -2.00 9.55 5.82
CA GLY A 106 -2.64 8.92 4.67
C GLY A 106 -3.79 9.74 4.09
N THR A 107 -4.65 10.27 4.96
CA THR A 107 -5.76 11.14 4.56
C THR A 107 -5.25 12.48 4.00
N GLY A 108 -4.12 12.98 4.50
CA GLY A 108 -3.41 14.13 3.93
C GLY A 108 -2.85 13.89 2.52
N GLU A 109 -2.27 12.71 2.25
CA GLU A 109 -1.85 12.31 0.90
C GLU A 109 -3.02 12.33 -0.08
N TYR A 110 -4.18 11.85 0.37
CA TYR A 110 -5.39 11.90 -0.45
C TYR A 110 -5.85 13.33 -0.72
N MET A 111 -5.77 14.24 0.27
CA MET A 111 -6.04 15.67 0.05
C MET A 111 -5.09 16.28 -1.00
N LEU A 112 -3.80 15.92 -0.98
CA LEU A 112 -2.85 16.34 -2.02
C LEU A 112 -3.21 15.77 -3.39
N ALA A 113 -3.63 14.52 -3.46
CA ALA A 113 -4.09 13.90 -4.71
C ALA A 113 -5.34 14.60 -5.28
N LEU A 114 -6.32 14.92 -4.44
CA LEU A 114 -7.50 15.70 -4.83
C LEU A 114 -7.12 17.10 -5.31
N HIS A 115 -6.20 17.78 -4.62
CA HIS A 115 -5.72 19.08 -5.05
C HIS A 115 -5.08 19.01 -6.44
N ARG A 116 -4.20 18.04 -6.69
CA ARG A 116 -3.58 17.84 -8.01
C ARG A 116 -4.60 17.54 -9.11
N ALA A 117 -5.59 16.69 -8.83
CA ALA A 117 -6.59 16.29 -9.81
C ALA A 117 -7.63 17.38 -10.11
N THR A 118 -7.89 18.29 -9.18
CA THR A 118 -9.02 19.24 -9.28
C THR A 118 -8.61 20.70 -9.31
N GLY A 119 -7.39 21.04 -8.90
CA GLY A 119 -6.93 22.42 -8.67
C GLY A 119 -7.59 23.11 -7.47
N GLN A 120 -8.49 22.47 -6.74
CA GLN A 120 -9.26 23.13 -5.68
C GLN A 120 -8.38 23.38 -4.44
N ALA A 121 -8.22 24.65 -4.06
CA ALA A 121 -7.37 25.08 -2.95
C ALA A 121 -7.81 24.51 -1.58
N ARG A 122 -9.10 24.23 -1.39
CA ARG A 122 -9.63 23.67 -0.14
C ARG A 122 -8.99 22.33 0.25
N PHE A 123 -8.62 21.51 -0.73
CA PHE A 123 -7.94 20.25 -0.47
C PHE A 123 -6.48 20.45 -0.07
N LEU A 124 -5.76 21.41 -0.68
CA LEU A 124 -4.43 21.79 -0.21
C LEU A 124 -4.47 22.31 1.24
N LEU A 125 -5.49 23.11 1.59
CA LEU A 125 -5.72 23.55 2.97
C LEU A 125 -6.01 22.37 3.91
N GLY A 126 -6.76 21.36 3.45
CA GLY A 126 -6.95 20.10 4.16
C GLY A 126 -5.64 19.35 4.44
N ALA A 127 -4.77 19.24 3.44
CA ALA A 127 -3.44 18.64 3.61
C ALA A 127 -2.59 19.43 4.62
N ARG A 128 -2.64 20.77 4.58
CA ARG A 128 -1.96 21.62 5.58
C ARG A 128 -2.49 21.38 7.00
N ARG A 129 -3.81 21.22 7.18
CA ARG A 129 -4.40 20.86 8.50
C ARG A 129 -3.88 19.53 9.02
N ALA A 130 -3.77 18.52 8.15
CA ALA A 130 -3.17 17.25 8.51
C ALA A 130 -1.69 17.41 8.93
N GLY A 131 -0.89 18.17 8.17
CA GLY A 131 0.50 18.46 8.52
C GLY A 131 0.64 19.22 9.85
N GLN A 132 -0.25 20.18 10.13
CA GLN A 132 -0.29 20.91 11.40
C GLN A 132 -0.62 19.98 12.58
N TYR A 133 -1.61 19.11 12.41
CA TYR A 133 -1.93 18.08 13.40
C TYR A 133 -0.71 17.20 13.68
N LEU A 134 -0.03 16.69 12.64
CA LEU A 134 1.16 15.85 12.78
C LEU A 134 2.31 16.57 13.50
N ALA A 135 2.54 17.85 13.19
CA ALA A 135 3.52 18.67 13.90
C ALA A 135 3.18 18.78 15.41
N GLY A 136 1.90 18.94 15.74
CA GLY A 136 1.43 18.96 17.14
C GLY A 136 1.51 17.61 17.85
N GLN A 137 1.54 16.49 17.13
CA GLN A 137 1.69 15.14 17.67
C GLN A 137 3.15 14.63 17.69
N ALA A 138 4.10 15.44 17.24
CA ALA A 138 5.51 15.04 17.18
C ALA A 138 6.12 14.95 18.58
N HIS A 139 6.79 13.84 18.86
CA HIS A 139 7.61 13.67 20.06
C HIS A 139 9.08 13.86 19.71
N HIS A 140 9.74 14.77 20.41
CA HIS A 140 11.16 15.07 20.21
C HIS A 140 12.04 14.18 21.10
N GLU A 141 13.08 13.62 20.51
CA GLU A 141 14.12 12.85 21.18
C GLU A 141 15.48 13.34 20.66
N GLY A 142 16.07 14.31 21.38
CA GLY A 142 17.19 15.09 20.86
C GLY A 142 16.78 15.88 19.60
N ALA A 143 17.56 15.73 18.53
CA ALA A 143 17.25 16.31 17.22
C ALA A 143 16.29 15.44 16.37
N GLY A 144 15.94 14.25 16.84
CA GLY A 144 15.02 13.35 16.15
C GLY A 144 13.57 13.58 16.54
N VAL A 145 12.63 13.27 15.64
CA VAL A 145 11.19 13.19 15.97
C VAL A 145 10.59 11.83 15.65
N TYR A 146 9.62 11.42 16.45
CA TYR A 146 8.78 10.25 16.19
C TYR A 146 7.34 10.53 16.58
N TRP A 147 6.46 9.60 16.22
CA TRP A 147 5.05 9.63 16.58
C TRP A 147 4.67 8.34 17.30
N LYS A 148 3.75 8.47 18.24
CA LYS A 148 3.08 7.32 18.86
C LYS A 148 1.87 6.96 18.01
N HIS A 149 1.55 5.66 17.93
CA HIS A 149 0.36 5.21 17.19
C HIS A 149 -0.94 5.77 17.77
N ALA A 150 -1.03 5.87 19.11
CA ALA A 150 -2.10 6.53 19.84
C ALA A 150 -1.52 7.19 21.11
N PRO A 151 -2.19 8.20 21.71
CA PRO A 151 -1.66 8.94 22.86
C PRO A 151 -1.17 8.05 24.01
N ASP A 152 -1.97 7.02 24.34
CA ASP A 152 -1.70 6.08 25.43
C ASP A 152 -0.97 4.80 24.99
N HIS A 153 -0.60 4.70 23.70
CA HIS A 153 0.09 3.52 23.19
C HIS A 153 1.60 3.77 23.04
N PRO A 154 2.48 3.06 23.78
CA PRO A 154 3.93 3.32 23.76
C PRO A 154 4.65 2.85 22.48
N LYS A 155 3.94 2.30 21.50
CA LYS A 155 4.56 1.75 20.29
C LYS A 155 5.04 2.88 19.37
N ARG A 156 6.34 2.84 19.07
CA ARG A 156 7.06 3.77 18.20
C ARG A 156 7.51 3.00 16.96
N TYR A 157 6.78 3.17 15.86
CA TYR A 157 7.03 2.46 14.62
C TYR A 157 8.00 3.22 13.72
N THR A 158 8.81 2.50 12.94
CA THR A 158 9.78 3.10 12.00
C THR A 158 9.26 3.16 10.56
N GLY A 159 8.59 2.09 10.09
CA GLY A 159 8.23 1.88 8.69
C GLY A 159 7.07 2.72 8.15
N LYS A 160 6.63 2.37 6.93
CA LYS A 160 5.68 3.15 6.13
C LYS A 160 4.26 3.19 6.69
N ALA A 161 3.78 2.10 7.28
CA ALA A 161 2.37 1.99 7.68
C ALA A 161 2.05 2.87 8.88
N HIS A 162 2.62 2.53 10.05
CA HIS A 162 2.33 3.18 11.32
C HIS A 162 3.44 4.14 11.80
N GLY A 163 4.55 4.22 11.06
CA GLY A 163 5.80 4.75 11.56
C GLY A 163 6.26 6.07 10.96
N ALA A 164 7.38 6.53 11.50
CA ALA A 164 7.98 7.81 11.15
C ALA A 164 8.29 7.95 9.65
N ALA A 165 8.62 6.87 8.94
CA ALA A 165 8.89 6.94 7.50
C ALA A 165 7.64 7.33 6.68
N GLY A 166 6.48 6.76 6.99
CA GLY A 166 5.25 7.09 6.26
C GLY A 166 4.75 8.50 6.53
N ILE A 167 4.91 8.96 7.77
CA ILE A 167 4.60 10.33 8.18
C ILE A 167 5.56 11.31 7.50
N GLY A 168 6.87 11.03 7.55
CA GLY A 168 7.89 11.84 6.91
C GLY A 168 7.70 11.96 5.39
N GLU A 169 7.27 10.89 4.71
CA GLU A 169 7.00 10.94 3.28
C GLU A 169 5.83 11.88 2.94
N PHE A 170 4.74 11.85 3.71
CA PHE A 170 3.65 12.81 3.56
C PHE A 170 4.10 14.25 3.83
N LEU A 171 4.91 14.47 4.87
CA LEU A 171 5.45 15.80 5.18
C LEU A 171 6.31 16.37 4.04
N LEU A 172 7.08 15.52 3.35
CA LEU A 172 7.81 15.92 2.14
C LEU A 172 6.87 16.26 0.98
N ALA A 173 5.85 15.43 0.74
CA ALA A 173 4.86 15.71 -0.29
C ALA A 173 4.11 17.04 -0.03
N LEU A 174 3.82 17.34 1.24
CA LEU A 174 3.22 18.59 1.66
C LEU A 174 4.19 19.77 1.47
N HIS A 175 5.46 19.61 1.83
CA HIS A 175 6.50 20.60 1.58
C HIS A 175 6.57 20.97 0.10
N GLU A 176 6.62 19.99 -0.81
CA GLU A 176 6.71 20.26 -2.25
C GLU A 176 5.47 20.95 -2.80
N ALA A 177 4.29 20.63 -2.27
CA ALA A 177 3.04 21.26 -2.68
C ALA A 177 2.87 22.70 -2.16
N THR A 178 3.58 23.09 -1.10
CA THR A 178 3.35 24.37 -0.39
C THR A 178 4.57 25.29 -0.38
N GLY A 179 5.78 24.76 -0.52
CA GLY A 179 7.04 25.44 -0.28
C GLY A 179 7.36 25.67 1.20
N GLU A 180 6.54 25.20 2.14
CA GLU A 180 6.71 25.48 3.58
C GLU A 180 7.84 24.64 4.17
N LEU A 181 8.93 25.29 4.58
CA LEU A 181 10.15 24.62 5.08
C LEU A 181 9.94 23.83 6.37
N GLN A 182 9.02 24.25 7.23
CA GLN A 182 8.73 23.55 8.49
C GLN A 182 8.38 22.06 8.31
N TYR A 183 7.78 21.69 7.18
CA TYR A 183 7.43 20.29 6.90
C TYR A 183 8.65 19.50 6.41
N LEU A 184 9.56 20.15 5.67
CA LEU A 184 10.86 19.57 5.34
C LEU A 184 11.69 19.36 6.60
N ASP A 185 11.79 20.37 7.47
CA ASP A 185 12.55 20.29 8.73
C ASP A 185 12.03 19.14 9.61
N LEU A 186 10.70 18.99 9.72
CA LEU A 186 10.09 17.91 10.49
C LEU A 186 10.33 16.52 9.86
N ALA A 187 10.34 16.42 8.53
CA ALA A 187 10.72 15.21 7.83
C ALA A 187 12.21 14.87 8.05
N GLU A 188 13.12 15.84 7.96
CA GLU A 188 14.55 15.61 8.23
C GLU A 188 14.78 15.18 9.69
N ALA A 189 14.04 15.75 10.65
CA ALA A 189 14.07 15.30 12.03
C ALA A 189 13.52 13.87 12.20
N ALA A 190 12.52 13.45 11.41
CA ALA A 190 12.05 12.06 11.42
C ALA A 190 13.14 11.09 10.94
N PHE A 191 13.90 11.48 9.92
CA PHE A 191 15.09 10.74 9.49
C PHE A 191 16.16 10.65 10.60
N VAL A 192 16.43 11.74 11.33
CA VAL A 192 17.38 11.73 12.44
C VAL A 192 16.97 10.72 13.51
N TRP A 193 15.68 10.63 13.84
CA TRP A 193 15.20 9.60 14.75
C TRP A 193 15.35 8.19 14.16
N LEU A 194 14.99 7.97 12.90
CA LEU A 194 15.16 6.68 12.24
C LEU A 194 16.61 6.21 12.27
N GLU A 195 17.59 7.10 12.10
CA GLU A 195 19.02 6.76 12.19
C GLU A 195 19.42 6.15 13.54
N SER A 196 18.69 6.44 14.62
CA SER A 196 18.89 5.80 15.94
C SER A 196 18.28 4.38 16.04
N GLN A 197 17.43 4.01 15.08
CA GLN A 197 16.71 2.73 15.03
C GLN A 197 17.30 1.74 14.03
N LYS A 198 18.37 2.12 13.32
CA LYS A 198 19.06 1.25 12.36
C LYS A 198 19.90 0.20 13.07
N LEU A 199 20.04 -0.96 12.44
CA LEU A 199 20.91 -2.05 12.84
C LEU A 199 21.83 -2.42 11.65
N PRO A 200 23.09 -2.79 11.90
CA PRO A 200 24.01 -3.19 10.83
C PRO A 200 23.58 -4.53 10.22
N LEU A 201 23.69 -4.63 8.90
CA LEU A 201 23.49 -5.83 8.10
C LEU A 201 24.71 -6.03 7.21
N GLU A 202 25.81 -6.48 7.80
CA GLU A 202 27.11 -6.57 7.13
C GLU A 202 27.10 -7.55 5.93
N PRO A 203 27.93 -7.32 4.89
CA PRO A 203 28.85 -6.17 4.75
C PRO A 203 28.14 -4.90 4.25
N GLY A 204 28.36 -3.77 4.93
CA GLY A 204 27.99 -2.42 4.46
C GLY A 204 26.49 -2.10 4.34
N GLY A 205 25.61 -3.08 4.59
CA GLY A 205 24.18 -2.93 4.60
C GLY A 205 23.64 -2.46 5.96
N VAL A 206 22.43 -1.92 5.96
CA VAL A 206 21.69 -1.60 7.19
C VAL A 206 20.23 -2.04 7.06
N GLY A 207 19.60 -2.30 8.21
CA GLY A 207 18.17 -2.51 8.31
C GLY A 207 17.57 -1.69 9.44
N TYR A 208 16.25 -1.63 9.50
CA TYR A 208 15.54 -0.93 10.56
C TYR A 208 14.71 -1.91 11.39
N ARG A 209 14.67 -1.65 12.71
CA ARG A 209 13.70 -2.27 13.63
C ARG A 209 12.28 -1.97 13.19
N ARG A 210 11.28 -2.78 13.55
CA ARG A 210 9.88 -2.41 13.36
C ARG A 210 9.42 -1.42 14.43
N LEU A 211 9.62 -1.79 15.69
CA LEU A 211 9.39 -0.96 16.86
C LEU A 211 10.73 -0.52 17.44
N ALA A 212 10.78 0.67 18.04
CA ALA A 212 11.99 1.13 18.73
C ALA A 212 12.47 0.20 19.87
N SER A 213 11.58 -0.66 20.38
CA SER A 213 11.88 -1.69 21.39
C SER A 213 12.44 -2.99 20.83
N ASP A 214 12.36 -3.21 19.51
CA ASP A 214 12.78 -4.47 18.89
C ASP A 214 14.32 -4.58 18.87
N GLN A 215 14.82 -5.79 19.05
CA GLN A 215 16.26 -6.09 18.99
C GLN A 215 16.69 -6.75 17.66
N PHE A 216 15.78 -6.80 16.69
CA PHE A 216 15.95 -7.46 15.39
C PHE A 216 15.62 -6.50 14.24
N VAL A 217 16.03 -6.86 13.03
CA VAL A 217 15.65 -6.11 11.82
C VAL A 217 14.32 -6.64 11.31
N TYR A 218 13.43 -5.72 10.97
CA TYR A 218 12.21 -6.05 10.24
C TYR A 218 12.37 -5.65 8.77
N HIS A 219 12.29 -6.61 7.85
CA HIS A 219 12.55 -6.34 6.43
C HIS A 219 11.33 -5.78 5.69
N ALA A 220 10.12 -6.16 6.10
CA ALA A 220 8.92 -5.89 5.33
C ALA A 220 8.48 -4.42 5.33
N TRP A 221 7.67 -4.08 4.32
CA TRP A 221 7.33 -2.71 3.96
C TRP A 221 6.52 -1.96 5.02
N CYS A 222 5.54 -2.61 5.67
CA CYS A 222 4.67 -1.91 6.62
C CYS A 222 5.44 -1.37 7.83
N GLY A 223 6.37 -2.17 8.33
CA GLY A 223 6.96 -1.97 9.64
C GLY A 223 8.42 -1.52 9.64
N GLY A 224 9.20 -1.82 8.60
CA GLY A 224 10.66 -1.72 8.70
C GLY A 224 11.36 -1.34 7.41
N SER A 225 12.44 -2.04 7.11
CA SER A 225 13.48 -1.63 6.16
C SER A 225 12.95 -1.26 4.77
N ALA A 226 12.15 -2.12 4.14
CA ALA A 226 11.55 -1.82 2.83
C ALA A 226 10.56 -0.63 2.88
N GLY A 227 9.98 -0.34 4.05
CA GLY A 227 9.09 0.81 4.25
C GLY A 227 9.80 2.13 4.45
N VAL A 228 11.05 2.10 4.92
CA VAL A 228 11.88 3.30 5.10
C VAL A 228 12.47 3.77 3.75
N MET A 229 12.64 2.86 2.80
CA MET A 229 13.27 3.16 1.51
C MET A 229 12.54 4.25 0.68
N PRO A 230 11.21 4.23 0.49
CA PRO A 230 10.50 5.30 -0.22
C PRO A 230 10.74 6.69 0.40
N PHE A 231 10.74 6.78 1.72
CA PHE A 231 11.01 8.02 2.45
C PHE A 231 12.45 8.53 2.19
N LEU A 232 13.45 7.67 2.27
CA LEU A 232 14.85 8.04 1.97
C LEU A 232 15.04 8.48 0.51
N LYS A 233 14.39 7.77 -0.43
CA LYS A 233 14.38 8.15 -1.84
C LYS A 233 13.78 9.55 -2.02
N ARG A 234 12.67 9.84 -1.35
CA ARG A 234 12.00 11.14 -1.44
C ARG A 234 12.80 12.26 -0.80
N LEU A 235 13.40 12.03 0.36
CA LEU A 235 14.33 12.97 0.98
C LEU A 235 15.47 13.34 0.03
N HIS A 236 16.07 12.36 -0.64
CA HIS A 236 17.11 12.63 -1.63
C HIS A 236 16.59 13.46 -2.81
N GLN A 237 15.42 13.13 -3.36
CA GLN A 237 14.82 13.86 -4.48
C GLN A 237 14.51 15.32 -4.13
N VAL A 238 14.01 15.58 -2.93
CA VAL A 238 13.62 16.93 -2.48
C VAL A 238 14.85 17.78 -2.13
N THR A 239 15.87 17.19 -1.52
CA THR A 239 16.99 17.96 -0.94
C THR A 239 18.29 17.89 -1.74
N GLY A 240 18.44 16.90 -2.62
CA GLY A 240 19.70 16.59 -3.31
C GLY A 240 20.81 16.05 -2.39
N LYS A 241 20.59 15.93 -1.07
CA LYS A 241 21.64 15.53 -0.12
C LYS A 241 22.09 14.09 -0.37
N ALA A 242 23.40 13.89 -0.54
CA ALA A 242 23.99 12.58 -0.83
C ALA A 242 23.79 11.56 0.29
N LEU A 243 23.68 12.02 1.55
CA LEU A 243 23.43 11.18 2.73
C LEU A 243 22.19 10.30 2.55
N TYR A 244 21.09 10.85 2.04
CA TYR A 244 19.84 10.10 1.90
C TYR A 244 19.93 9.03 0.82
N ARG A 245 20.61 9.34 -0.30
CA ARG A 245 20.91 8.34 -1.33
C ARG A 245 21.83 7.23 -0.80
N GLN A 246 22.87 7.61 -0.06
CA GLN A 246 23.78 6.64 0.57
C GLN A 246 23.01 5.72 1.51
N ARG A 247 22.18 6.26 2.41
CA ARG A 247 21.39 5.46 3.32
C ARG A 247 20.39 4.57 2.58
N TYR A 248 19.71 5.09 1.55
CA TYR A 248 18.81 4.32 0.69
C TYR A 248 19.49 3.08 0.11
N LEU A 249 20.69 3.24 -0.47
CA LEU A 249 21.45 2.12 -1.03
C LEU A 249 21.99 1.16 0.04
N GLN A 250 22.38 1.66 1.21
CA GLN A 250 22.77 0.79 2.34
C GLN A 250 21.59 -0.06 2.82
N VAL A 251 20.36 0.45 2.78
CA VAL A 251 19.16 -0.36 3.10
C VAL A 251 18.92 -1.43 2.03
N ALA A 252 19.02 -1.06 0.75
CA ALA A 252 18.91 -2.03 -0.35
C ALA A 252 19.96 -3.15 -0.22
N THR A 253 21.21 -2.80 0.06
CA THR A 253 22.30 -3.76 0.34
C THR A 253 22.00 -4.62 1.57
N GLY A 254 21.43 -4.04 2.63
CA GLY A 254 20.98 -4.80 3.79
C GLY A 254 19.91 -5.85 3.46
N LEU A 255 18.97 -5.51 2.56
CA LEU A 255 17.95 -6.45 2.08
C LEU A 255 18.59 -7.56 1.23
N VAL A 256 19.57 -7.25 0.38
CA VAL A 256 20.37 -8.24 -0.35
C VAL A 256 21.09 -9.19 0.61
N ASN A 257 21.78 -8.65 1.62
CA ASN A 257 22.52 -9.44 2.61
C ASN A 257 21.62 -10.36 3.46
N ARG A 258 20.31 -10.11 3.48
CA ARG A 258 19.31 -10.89 4.22
C ARG A 258 18.41 -11.73 3.32
N ALA A 259 18.69 -11.78 2.02
CA ALA A 259 18.04 -12.72 1.12
C ALA A 259 18.42 -14.16 1.52
N GLU A 260 17.42 -15.01 1.67
CA GLU A 260 17.62 -16.44 1.97
C GLU A 260 17.40 -17.26 0.69
N PRO A 261 18.40 -18.04 0.24
CA PRO A 261 18.24 -18.93 -0.90
C PRO A 261 17.13 -19.96 -0.70
N ARG A 262 16.33 -20.17 -1.74
CA ARG A 262 15.23 -21.15 -1.79
C ARG A 262 15.34 -21.97 -3.08
N PRO A 263 14.68 -23.15 -3.17
CA PRO A 263 14.74 -23.98 -4.37
C PRO A 263 14.37 -23.27 -5.68
N GLN A 264 13.58 -22.19 -5.62
CA GLN A 264 13.11 -21.44 -6.80
C GLN A 264 13.26 -19.92 -6.63
N GLY A 265 14.36 -19.46 -6.05
CA GLY A 265 14.67 -18.04 -5.91
C GLY A 265 15.08 -17.66 -4.50
N GLU A 266 14.63 -16.51 -4.01
CA GLU A 266 14.99 -15.97 -2.70
C GLU A 266 13.77 -15.45 -1.92
N SER A 267 13.87 -15.49 -0.60
CA SER A 267 12.82 -15.02 0.29
C SER A 267 13.39 -14.26 1.48
N TRP A 268 12.54 -13.52 2.19
CA TRP A 268 12.89 -12.81 3.42
C TRP A 268 11.97 -13.25 4.55
N ARG A 269 12.56 -13.75 5.64
CA ARG A 269 11.83 -14.23 6.81
C ARG A 269 11.39 -13.12 7.75
N ARG A 270 10.42 -13.42 8.60
CA ARG A 270 9.90 -12.53 9.66
C ARG A 270 10.51 -12.87 11.02
N GLU A 271 11.55 -12.14 11.42
CA GLU A 271 12.28 -12.39 12.68
C GLU A 271 11.47 -12.11 13.96
N ASP A 272 10.32 -11.44 13.85
CA ASP A 272 9.43 -11.17 14.99
C ASP A 272 8.52 -12.35 15.36
N LEU A 273 8.60 -13.47 14.65
CA LEU A 273 7.78 -14.65 14.85
C LEU A 273 8.66 -15.86 15.16
N ALA A 274 8.21 -16.71 16.09
CA ALA A 274 8.99 -17.82 16.64
C ALA A 274 9.58 -18.77 15.58
N ASP A 275 8.79 -19.13 14.56
CA ASP A 275 9.22 -20.02 13.47
C ASP A 275 9.74 -19.26 12.24
N SER A 276 9.83 -17.93 12.34
CA SER A 276 10.23 -17.01 11.27
C SER A 276 9.66 -17.35 9.88
N PRO A 277 8.33 -17.47 9.73
CA PRO A 277 7.72 -17.84 8.47
C PRO A 277 7.98 -16.82 7.37
N GLN A 278 7.84 -17.29 6.12
CA GLN A 278 7.94 -16.46 4.92
C GLN A 278 6.53 -16.13 4.42
N PHE A 279 6.35 -14.89 3.99
CA PHE A 279 5.08 -14.36 3.51
C PHE A 279 5.27 -13.83 2.10
N PRO A 280 4.44 -14.23 1.11
CA PRO A 280 4.50 -13.66 -0.25
C PRO A 280 4.05 -12.20 -0.32
N ALA A 281 3.11 -11.82 0.55
CA ALA A 281 2.44 -10.53 0.56
C ALA A 281 3.37 -9.30 0.52
N TYR A 282 2.87 -8.19 -0.02
CA TYR A 282 3.66 -6.97 -0.10
C TYR A 282 3.89 -6.28 1.26
N CYS A 283 2.82 -6.11 2.03
CA CYS A 283 2.78 -5.34 3.27
C CYS A 283 3.78 -5.88 4.28
N PHE A 284 3.72 -7.18 4.53
CA PHE A 284 4.40 -7.84 5.64
C PHE A 284 5.32 -8.98 5.20
N GLY A 285 5.61 -9.08 3.90
CA GLY A 285 6.36 -10.17 3.29
C GLY A 285 7.33 -9.74 2.18
N ALA A 286 7.72 -10.72 1.37
CA ALA A 286 8.74 -10.59 0.33
C ALA A 286 8.34 -9.63 -0.80
N GLY A 287 7.05 -9.53 -1.16
CA GLY A 287 6.59 -8.66 -2.24
C GLY A 287 7.03 -7.20 -2.08
N GLY A 288 7.00 -6.69 -0.84
CA GLY A 288 7.44 -5.32 -0.55
C GLY A 288 8.95 -5.15 -0.64
N VAL A 289 9.72 -6.20 -0.31
CA VAL A 289 11.18 -6.20 -0.45
C VAL A 289 11.59 -6.23 -1.92
N VAL A 290 10.98 -7.13 -2.71
CA VAL A 290 11.23 -7.26 -4.16
C VAL A 290 10.96 -5.94 -4.88
N GLU A 291 9.85 -5.28 -4.56
CA GLU A 291 9.52 -3.96 -5.11
C GLU A 291 10.63 -2.93 -4.84
N GLN A 292 11.16 -2.91 -3.62
CA GLN A 292 12.22 -1.96 -3.27
C GLN A 292 13.58 -2.29 -3.90
N LEU A 293 13.85 -3.56 -4.18
CA LEU A 293 15.06 -3.96 -4.91
C LEU A 293 14.98 -3.55 -6.39
N PHE A 294 13.83 -3.67 -7.04
CA PHE A 294 13.62 -3.07 -8.37
C PHE A 294 13.81 -1.54 -8.33
N ASN A 295 13.23 -0.86 -7.33
CA ASN A 295 13.46 0.58 -7.16
C ASN A 295 14.94 0.93 -6.96
N ALA A 296 15.68 0.10 -6.24
CA ALA A 296 17.10 0.32 -5.97
C ALA A 296 17.94 0.14 -7.24
N TYR A 297 17.62 -0.86 -8.06
CA TYR A 297 18.21 -1.03 -9.38
C TYR A 297 17.96 0.20 -10.26
N GLU A 298 16.72 0.64 -10.39
CA GLU A 298 16.37 1.81 -11.21
C GLU A 298 17.07 3.10 -10.75
N ALA A 299 17.30 3.24 -9.44
CA ALA A 299 17.96 4.41 -8.87
C ALA A 299 19.51 4.40 -8.94
N SER A 300 20.11 3.25 -9.19
CA SER A 300 21.57 3.07 -9.11
C SER A 300 22.22 2.48 -10.35
N GLY A 301 21.48 1.70 -11.14
CA GLY A 301 22.02 0.87 -12.22
C GLY A 301 22.75 -0.39 -11.74
N GLU A 302 22.82 -0.65 -10.42
CA GLU A 302 23.61 -1.74 -9.86
C GLU A 302 22.95 -3.11 -10.13
N PRO A 303 23.55 -3.99 -10.96
CA PRO A 303 22.91 -5.23 -11.39
C PRO A 303 22.58 -6.19 -10.25
N LEU A 304 23.30 -6.11 -9.13
CA LEU A 304 23.06 -6.90 -7.94
C LEU A 304 21.61 -6.76 -7.44
N TYR A 305 21.06 -5.54 -7.41
CA TYR A 305 19.69 -5.33 -6.94
C TYR A 305 18.67 -5.95 -7.89
N LEU A 306 18.89 -5.89 -9.21
CA LEU A 306 18.03 -6.53 -10.19
C LEU A 306 18.07 -8.05 -10.05
N GLN A 307 19.26 -8.63 -9.85
CA GLN A 307 19.43 -10.06 -9.64
C GLN A 307 18.61 -10.56 -8.44
N HIS A 308 18.72 -9.90 -7.28
CA HIS A 308 17.97 -10.27 -6.08
C HIS A 308 16.46 -9.97 -6.21
N ALA A 309 16.07 -8.90 -6.92
CA ALA A 309 14.67 -8.63 -7.23
C ALA A 309 14.04 -9.75 -8.08
N LEU A 310 14.74 -10.20 -9.13
CA LEU A 310 14.30 -11.30 -10.00
C LEU A 310 14.30 -12.64 -9.27
N ALA A 311 15.28 -12.90 -8.40
CA ALA A 311 15.28 -14.10 -7.56
C ALA A 311 14.09 -14.10 -6.58
N GLY A 312 13.75 -12.96 -5.99
CA GLY A 312 12.55 -12.83 -5.16
C GLY A 312 11.25 -12.97 -5.96
N ALA A 313 11.17 -12.39 -7.16
CA ALA A 313 10.03 -12.55 -8.07
C ALA A 313 9.84 -14.02 -8.50
N SER A 314 10.94 -14.74 -8.76
CA SER A 314 10.93 -16.17 -9.01
C SER A 314 10.34 -16.95 -7.83
N TRP A 315 10.75 -16.62 -6.60
CA TRP A 315 10.21 -17.29 -5.42
C TRP A 315 8.72 -17.00 -5.23
N LEU A 316 8.29 -15.75 -5.44
CA LEU A 316 6.87 -15.39 -5.41
C LEU A 316 6.07 -16.19 -6.43
N ALA A 317 6.50 -16.26 -7.69
CA ALA A 317 5.85 -17.06 -8.72
C ALA A 317 5.76 -18.55 -8.31
N ALA A 318 6.83 -19.10 -7.71
CA ALA A 318 6.86 -20.48 -7.24
C ALA A 318 5.90 -20.77 -6.06
N GLN A 319 5.43 -19.75 -5.34
CA GLN A 319 4.44 -19.90 -4.27
C GLN A 319 2.98 -19.91 -4.76
N ALA A 320 2.75 -19.68 -6.06
CA ALA A 320 1.43 -19.65 -6.64
C ALA A 320 0.71 -21.01 -6.47
N ARG A 321 -0.59 -20.95 -6.17
CA ARG A 321 -1.48 -22.11 -6.09
C ARG A 321 -2.74 -21.86 -6.89
N THR A 322 -3.36 -22.92 -7.38
CA THR A 322 -4.64 -22.84 -8.11
C THR A 322 -5.79 -23.31 -7.23
N LEU A 323 -6.96 -22.66 -7.33
CA LEU A 323 -8.17 -23.14 -6.67
C LEU A 323 -8.65 -24.46 -7.31
N PRO A 324 -9.28 -25.38 -6.54
CA PRO A 324 -9.93 -26.54 -7.14
C PRO A 324 -10.96 -26.11 -8.18
N LYS A 325 -10.75 -26.49 -9.46
CA LYS A 325 -11.58 -26.10 -10.63
C LYS A 325 -11.52 -24.60 -11.01
N GLY A 326 -10.64 -23.80 -10.42
CA GLY A 326 -10.40 -22.41 -10.81
C GLY A 326 -9.31 -22.29 -11.89
N ARG A 327 -9.21 -21.12 -12.53
CA ARG A 327 -8.19 -20.85 -13.57
C ARG A 327 -7.15 -19.81 -13.13
N GLY A 328 -7.39 -19.14 -12.02
CA GLY A 328 -6.47 -18.13 -11.47
C GLY A 328 -5.52 -18.69 -10.40
N HIS A 329 -4.52 -17.88 -10.07
CA HIS A 329 -3.53 -18.17 -9.03
C HIS A 329 -3.76 -17.34 -7.77
N TYR A 330 -3.54 -17.97 -6.61
CA TYR A 330 -3.52 -17.32 -5.31
C TYR A 330 -2.23 -17.62 -4.56
N TRP A 331 -1.94 -16.79 -3.57
CA TRP A 331 -0.78 -16.90 -2.69
C TRP A 331 -1.24 -17.07 -1.26
N PRO A 332 -0.94 -18.21 -0.60
CA PRO A 332 -1.33 -18.41 0.79
C PRO A 332 -0.60 -17.42 1.70
N MET A 333 -1.20 -17.10 2.86
CA MET A 333 -0.56 -16.19 3.82
C MET A 333 0.84 -16.68 4.22
N SER A 334 0.98 -17.99 4.47
CA SER A 334 2.26 -18.68 4.68
C SER A 334 2.25 -20.02 3.95
N ALA A 335 3.40 -20.69 3.87
CA ALA A 335 3.54 -21.98 3.17
C ALA A 335 2.49 -23.03 3.58
N ASP A 336 2.14 -23.09 4.87
CA ASP A 336 1.20 -24.08 5.41
C ASP A 336 -0.24 -23.54 5.56
N SER A 337 -0.47 -22.27 5.21
CA SER A 337 -1.78 -21.65 5.35
C SER A 337 -2.76 -22.19 4.29
N ALA A 338 -3.92 -22.63 4.75
CA ALA A 338 -5.10 -22.86 3.89
C ALA A 338 -5.85 -21.56 3.54
N GLU A 339 -5.43 -20.44 4.13
CA GLU A 339 -6.01 -19.12 3.97
C GLU A 339 -5.13 -18.20 3.12
N PHE A 340 -5.79 -17.36 2.32
CA PHE A 340 -5.18 -16.30 1.53
C PHE A 340 -6.05 -15.04 1.52
N GLU A 341 -5.43 -13.91 1.24
CA GLU A 341 -6.09 -12.61 1.11
C GLU A 341 -6.13 -12.18 -0.35
N LEU A 342 -7.05 -11.28 -0.71
CA LEU A 342 -7.17 -10.75 -2.07
C LEU A 342 -6.55 -9.36 -2.24
N GLY A 343 -6.38 -8.63 -1.14
CA GLY A 343 -6.03 -7.22 -1.11
C GLY A 343 -4.77 -6.79 -1.87
N TRP A 344 -4.71 -5.50 -2.18
CA TRP A 344 -3.63 -4.82 -2.89
C TRP A 344 -2.30 -4.80 -2.14
N HIS A 345 -2.34 -4.78 -0.81
CA HIS A 345 -1.13 -4.79 0.01
C HIS A 345 -0.84 -6.15 0.63
N THR A 346 -1.81 -7.05 0.72
CA THR A 346 -1.64 -8.25 1.54
C THR A 346 -1.90 -9.57 0.83
N GLY A 347 -2.54 -9.53 -0.34
CA GLY A 347 -3.08 -10.70 -0.99
C GLY A 347 -2.67 -10.87 -2.44
N VAL A 348 -3.57 -11.47 -3.20
CA VAL A 348 -3.44 -11.79 -4.63
C VAL A 348 -3.10 -10.55 -5.46
N GLY A 349 -3.79 -9.42 -5.26
CA GLY A 349 -3.47 -8.17 -5.94
C GLY A 349 -2.06 -7.66 -5.60
N SER A 350 -1.59 -7.90 -4.37
CA SER A 350 -0.28 -7.48 -3.91
C SER A 350 0.88 -8.22 -4.58
N VAL A 351 0.75 -9.53 -4.78
CA VAL A 351 1.77 -10.32 -5.48
C VAL A 351 1.66 -10.12 -6.98
N GLY A 352 0.43 -10.08 -7.50
CA GLY A 352 0.14 -9.83 -8.91
C GLY A 352 0.81 -8.56 -9.45
N ARG A 353 0.76 -7.44 -8.71
CA ARG A 353 1.43 -6.20 -9.17
C ARG A 353 2.95 -6.30 -9.19
N VAL A 354 3.55 -7.01 -8.24
CA VAL A 354 5.02 -7.18 -8.16
C VAL A 354 5.49 -8.03 -9.34
N LEU A 355 4.74 -9.09 -9.68
CA LEU A 355 5.01 -9.92 -10.85
C LEU A 355 4.73 -9.18 -12.16
N LEU A 356 3.71 -8.31 -12.19
CA LEU A 356 3.47 -7.42 -13.33
C LEU A 356 4.66 -6.49 -13.54
N ARG A 357 5.22 -5.89 -12.48
CA ARG A 357 6.43 -5.10 -12.57
C ARG A 357 7.63 -5.93 -13.04
N ALA A 358 7.82 -7.13 -12.50
CA ALA A 358 8.90 -8.03 -12.92
C ALA A 358 8.81 -8.40 -14.41
N SER A 359 7.61 -8.38 -15.00
CA SER A 359 7.40 -8.67 -16.42
C SER A 359 8.07 -7.68 -17.38
N ALA A 360 8.38 -6.46 -16.92
CA ALA A 360 9.17 -5.49 -17.69
C ALA A 360 10.63 -5.94 -17.90
N TYR A 361 11.13 -6.85 -17.06
CA TYR A 361 12.49 -7.39 -17.10
C TYR A 361 12.50 -8.83 -17.66
N GLU A 362 11.52 -9.65 -17.27
CA GLU A 362 11.36 -11.02 -17.76
C GLU A 362 9.89 -11.31 -18.12
N PRO A 363 9.54 -11.39 -19.43
CA PRO A 363 8.15 -11.49 -19.88
C PRO A 363 7.32 -12.63 -19.28
N ARG A 364 7.97 -13.72 -18.81
CA ARG A 364 7.30 -14.87 -18.18
C ARG A 364 6.43 -14.49 -16.99
N TYR A 365 6.77 -13.44 -16.24
CA TYR A 365 6.01 -13.05 -15.05
C TYR A 365 4.66 -12.40 -15.37
N ARG A 366 4.43 -11.97 -16.62
CA ARG A 366 3.12 -11.44 -17.05
C ARG A 366 2.01 -12.48 -16.87
N ALA A 367 2.29 -13.75 -17.18
CA ALA A 367 1.32 -14.83 -17.05
C ALA A 367 0.84 -15.02 -15.60
N GLU A 368 1.74 -14.87 -14.62
CA GLU A 368 1.39 -14.99 -13.20
C GLU A 368 0.56 -13.79 -12.71
N ALA A 369 0.90 -12.57 -13.17
CA ALA A 369 0.09 -11.39 -12.87
C ALA A 369 -1.31 -11.50 -13.48
N GLU A 370 -1.43 -12.05 -14.69
CA GLU A 370 -2.70 -12.31 -15.35
C GLU A 370 -3.50 -13.41 -14.64
N ALA A 371 -2.84 -14.46 -14.15
CA ALA A 371 -3.47 -15.50 -13.34
C ALA A 371 -4.01 -14.94 -12.00
N ALA A 372 -3.31 -13.99 -11.38
CA ALA A 372 -3.81 -13.25 -10.21
C ALA A 372 -5.09 -12.45 -10.55
N ALA A 373 -5.10 -11.75 -11.69
CA ALA A 373 -6.27 -11.02 -12.16
C ALA A 373 -7.46 -11.95 -12.44
N ILE A 374 -7.22 -13.10 -13.08
CA ILE A 374 -8.25 -14.12 -13.33
C ILE A 374 -8.85 -14.61 -12.01
N LEU A 375 -8.03 -14.87 -10.98
CA LEU A 375 -8.54 -15.29 -9.68
C LEU A 375 -9.45 -14.22 -9.06
N LEU A 376 -9.05 -12.95 -9.11
CA LEU A 376 -9.85 -11.84 -8.61
C LEU A 376 -11.18 -11.73 -9.36
N LEU A 377 -11.19 -11.92 -10.69
CA LEU A 377 -12.44 -11.94 -11.45
C LEU A 377 -13.35 -13.13 -11.09
N GLU A 378 -12.78 -14.31 -10.85
CA GLU A 378 -13.54 -15.53 -10.49
C GLU A 378 -14.10 -15.49 -9.06
N THR A 379 -13.44 -14.79 -8.15
CA THR A 379 -13.84 -14.65 -6.74
C THR A 379 -14.74 -13.44 -6.48
N ALA A 380 -15.00 -12.61 -7.50
CA ALA A 380 -15.87 -11.45 -7.37
C ALA A 380 -17.32 -11.86 -7.06
N VAL A 381 -17.87 -11.29 -6.00
CA VAL A 381 -19.26 -11.47 -5.59
C VAL A 381 -20.11 -10.40 -6.25
N ARG A 382 -21.14 -10.83 -6.98
CA ARG A 382 -22.15 -9.94 -7.55
C ARG A 382 -23.20 -9.64 -6.48
N SER A 383 -23.14 -8.46 -5.88
CA SER A 383 -24.19 -7.99 -4.97
C SER A 383 -25.39 -7.43 -5.74
N GLN A 384 -25.21 -6.99 -6.99
CA GLN A 384 -26.23 -6.52 -7.93
C GLN A 384 -25.79 -6.76 -9.40
N PRO A 385 -26.67 -6.66 -10.42
CA PRO A 385 -26.33 -6.97 -11.82
C PRO A 385 -25.12 -6.22 -12.38
N GLN A 386 -24.73 -5.07 -11.79
CA GLN A 386 -23.68 -4.17 -12.29
C GLN A 386 -22.58 -3.81 -11.26
N ALA A 387 -22.53 -4.51 -10.11
CA ALA A 387 -21.67 -4.13 -9.00
C ALA A 387 -20.89 -5.35 -8.48
N LEU A 388 -19.55 -5.25 -8.47
CA LEU A 388 -18.64 -6.30 -7.99
C LEU A 388 -18.05 -5.92 -6.64
N GLN A 389 -17.97 -6.91 -5.75
CA GLN A 389 -17.28 -6.83 -4.46
C GLN A 389 -16.46 -8.08 -4.21
N TRP A 390 -15.59 -8.03 -3.20
CA TRP A 390 -14.79 -9.17 -2.78
C TRP A 390 -14.89 -9.38 -1.29
N TRP A 391 -14.76 -10.65 -0.90
CA TRP A 391 -14.52 -11.04 0.48
C TRP A 391 -13.01 -11.07 0.65
N ASP A 392 -12.47 -10.42 1.68
CA ASP A 392 -11.02 -10.22 1.77
C ASP A 392 -10.26 -11.52 2.05
N ARG A 393 -10.75 -12.31 3.02
CA ARG A 393 -10.13 -13.59 3.42
C ARG A 393 -10.85 -14.82 2.87
N TRP A 394 -10.08 -15.66 2.19
CA TRP A 394 -10.52 -16.91 1.58
C TRP A 394 -9.85 -18.12 2.21
N ARG A 395 -10.56 -19.24 2.26
CA ARG A 395 -10.00 -20.58 2.39
C ARG A 395 -10.03 -21.29 1.03
N VAL A 396 -9.25 -22.35 0.89
CA VAL A 396 -9.31 -23.20 -0.31
C VAL A 396 -10.75 -23.72 -0.49
N ALA A 397 -11.37 -23.42 -1.65
CA ALA A 397 -12.73 -23.79 -2.07
C ALA A 397 -13.93 -23.08 -1.41
N SER A 398 -13.74 -22.30 -0.36
CA SER A 398 -14.82 -21.47 0.20
C SER A 398 -14.22 -20.29 0.95
N PRO A 399 -14.93 -19.18 1.09
CA PRO A 399 -14.41 -18.09 1.89
C PRO A 399 -14.22 -18.48 3.35
N ALA A 400 -13.34 -17.78 4.06
CA ALA A 400 -13.02 -18.13 5.45
C ALA A 400 -14.27 -18.06 6.35
N ALA A 401 -14.25 -18.78 7.49
CA ALA A 401 -15.36 -18.73 8.44
C ALA A 401 -15.60 -17.27 8.86
N ALA A 402 -16.82 -16.78 8.63
CA ALA A 402 -17.20 -15.38 8.82
C ALA A 402 -16.42 -14.40 7.90
N PRO A 403 -16.65 -14.43 6.57
CA PRO A 403 -16.02 -13.52 5.63
C PRO A 403 -16.51 -12.07 5.82
N GLU A 404 -15.63 -11.12 5.56
CA GLU A 404 -15.87 -9.67 5.71
C GLU A 404 -15.50 -8.97 4.40
N GLN A 405 -16.31 -7.97 4.03
CA GLN A 405 -16.16 -7.20 2.81
C GLN A 405 -15.58 -5.83 3.14
N PHE A 406 -14.29 -5.63 2.88
CA PHE A 406 -13.63 -4.34 3.07
C PHE A 406 -13.76 -3.43 1.85
N VAL A 407 -13.82 -2.12 2.10
CA VAL A 407 -13.93 -1.10 1.03
C VAL A 407 -12.57 -0.51 0.63
N GLY A 408 -11.66 -0.36 1.58
CA GLY A 408 -10.46 0.46 1.43
C GLY A 408 -9.35 -0.13 0.56
N TRP A 409 -8.26 0.61 0.46
CA TRP A 409 -7.17 0.32 -0.49
C TRP A 409 -6.33 -0.89 -0.07
N HIS A 410 -6.23 -1.23 1.22
CA HIS A 410 -5.29 -2.24 1.70
C HIS A 410 -5.80 -3.68 1.47
N TYR A 411 -7.03 -3.93 1.93
CA TYR A 411 -7.72 -5.23 1.91
C TYR A 411 -8.94 -5.26 0.99
N GLY A 412 -9.44 -4.09 0.61
CA GLY A 412 -10.78 -3.94 0.06
C GLY A 412 -10.87 -3.80 -1.45
N SER A 413 -12.12 -3.64 -1.89
CA SER A 413 -12.50 -3.58 -3.30
C SER A 413 -11.79 -2.45 -4.06
N ALA A 414 -11.49 -1.31 -3.41
CA ALA A 414 -10.73 -0.22 -4.01
C ALA A 414 -9.32 -0.67 -4.44
N GLY A 415 -8.63 -1.44 -3.61
CA GLY A 415 -7.30 -1.94 -3.93
C GLY A 415 -7.28 -3.01 -5.02
N ILE A 416 -8.29 -3.89 -5.03
CA ILE A 416 -8.47 -4.86 -6.12
C ILE A 416 -8.72 -4.14 -7.44
N GLY A 417 -9.59 -3.11 -7.43
CA GLY A 417 -9.83 -2.25 -8.59
C GLY A 417 -8.56 -1.58 -9.11
N MET A 418 -7.70 -1.08 -8.22
CA MET A 418 -6.40 -0.49 -8.60
C MET A 418 -5.50 -1.48 -9.36
N PHE A 419 -5.46 -2.75 -8.94
CA PHE A 419 -4.69 -3.78 -9.67
C PHE A 419 -5.27 -4.10 -11.03
N LEU A 420 -6.58 -4.22 -11.12
CA LEU A 420 -7.24 -4.49 -12.39
C LEU A 420 -7.00 -3.37 -13.41
N LEU A 421 -6.93 -2.11 -12.95
CA LEU A 421 -6.54 -0.97 -13.81
C LEU A 421 -5.09 -1.05 -14.31
N GLN A 422 -4.18 -1.67 -13.56
CA GLN A 422 -2.79 -1.87 -14.00
C GLN A 422 -2.68 -2.95 -15.09
N ILE A 423 -3.44 -4.04 -14.96
CA ILE A 423 -3.48 -5.14 -15.95
C ILE A 423 -3.98 -4.65 -17.32
N ASP A 424 -4.86 -3.65 -17.34
CA ASP A 424 -5.35 -3.01 -18.57
C ASP A 424 -4.25 -2.28 -19.37
N THR A 425 -3.11 -1.99 -18.75
CA THR A 425 -1.98 -1.32 -19.43
C THR A 425 -1.15 -2.35 -20.22
N PRO A 426 -0.63 -2.00 -21.42
CA PRO A 426 0.16 -2.90 -22.26
C PRO A 426 1.28 -3.62 -21.52
#